data_AF-A0A2G6L1K9-F1
#
_entry.id   AF-A0A2G6L1K9-F1
#
_cell.length_a   1.000
_cell.length_b   1.000
_cell.length_c   1.000
_cell.angle_alpha   90.00
_cell.angle_beta   90.00
_cell.angle_gamma   90.00
#
_symmetry.space_group_name_H-M   'P 1'
#
loop_
_entity.id
_entity.type
_entity.pdbx_description
1 polymer ?
#
loop_
_entity_poly.entity_id
_entity_poly.type
_entity_poly.pdbx_seq_one_letter_code
_entity_poly.pdbx_strand_id
1 'polypeptide(L)' 'WYNLEHRHSGIKFVTPEQRHTGVDIEILAQREALYRRARQAQPERWSGSTRDWLHIDVVRLNPDKAGAKKLESAA' A
#
# COMPACT_ATOMS: atom_id res chain seq x y z
N TRP A 1 -18.43 -5.70 7.90
CA TRP A 1 -17.77 -6.03 6.62
C TRP A 1 -16.89 -4.91 6.04
N TYR A 2 -17.41 -3.80 5.48
CA TYR A 2 -16.59 -2.83 4.71
C TYR A 2 -15.43 -2.20 5.51
N ASN A 3 -15.70 -1.55 6.65
CA ASN A 3 -14.66 -0.82 7.40
C ASN A 3 -13.70 -1.70 8.21
N LEU A 4 -14.20 -2.82 8.73
CA LEU A 4 -13.48 -3.63 9.74
C LEU A 4 -12.89 -4.92 9.18
N GLU A 5 -13.38 -5.42 8.04
CA GLU A 5 -12.98 -6.73 7.52
C GLU A 5 -12.36 -6.63 6.12
N HIS A 6 -12.93 -5.81 5.24
CA HIS A 6 -12.48 -5.73 3.87
C HIS A 6 -11.15 -4.95 3.76
N ARG A 7 -10.16 -5.59 3.13
CA ARG A 7 -8.83 -5.01 2.90
C ARG A 7 -8.74 -4.48 1.48
N HIS A 8 -8.63 -3.16 1.35
CA HIS A 8 -8.63 -2.51 0.04
C HIS A 8 -7.23 -2.47 -0.57
N SER A 9 -7.11 -2.86 -1.84
CA SER A 9 -5.84 -2.83 -2.56
C SER A 9 -5.25 -1.42 -2.71
N GLY A 10 -6.11 -0.39 -2.82
CA GLY A 10 -5.72 1.02 -2.94
C GLY A 10 -5.06 1.61 -1.69
N ILE A 11 -5.22 0.97 -0.53
CA ILE A 11 -4.55 1.31 0.73
C ILE A 11 -3.67 0.15 1.21
N LYS A 12 -3.04 -0.56 0.26
CA LYS A 12 -2.05 -1.61 0.54
C LYS A 12 -2.61 -2.74 1.43
N PHE A 13 -3.87 -3.13 1.20
CA PHE A 13 -4.54 -4.24 1.89
C PHE A 13 -4.60 -4.08 3.41
N VAL A 14 -4.92 -2.87 3.87
CA VAL A 14 -5.41 -2.61 5.23
C VAL A 14 -6.91 -2.31 5.15
N THR A 15 -7.59 -2.38 6.29
CA THR A 15 -9.01 -2.01 6.35
C THR A 15 -9.16 -0.49 6.44
N PRO A 16 -10.31 0.09 6.03
CA PRO A 16 -10.56 1.52 6.21
C PRO A 16 -10.39 1.95 7.67
N GLU A 17 -10.85 1.14 8.63
CA GLU A 17 -10.68 1.46 10.06
C GLU A 17 -9.21 1.50 10.48
N GLN A 18 -8.40 0.53 10.05
CA GLN A 18 -6.95 0.50 10.35
C GLN A 18 -6.25 1.73 9.79
N ARG A 19 -6.70 2.21 8.63
CA ARG A 19 -6.19 3.44 8.03
C ARG A 19 -6.63 4.68 8.81
N HIS A 20 -7.90 4.76 9.19
CA HIS A 20 -8.44 5.90 9.92
C HIS A 20 -7.83 6.07 11.31
N THR A 21 -7.51 4.95 11.97
CA THR A 21 -6.87 4.91 13.29
C THR A 21 -5.34 5.00 13.24
N GLY A 22 -4.73 5.02 12.04
CA GLY A 22 -3.28 5.07 11.86
C GLY A 22 -2.53 3.77 12.16
N VAL A 23 -3.25 2.70 12.50
CA VAL A 23 -2.70 1.35 12.75
C VAL A 23 -2.05 0.78 11.49
N ASP A 24 -2.45 1.24 10.31
CA ASP A 24 -1.86 0.85 9.04
C ASP A 24 -0.35 1.13 8.95
N ILE A 25 0.16 2.19 9.59
CA ILE A 25 1.59 2.52 9.61
C ILE A 25 2.40 1.34 10.15
N GLU A 26 2.01 0.82 11.32
CA GLU A 26 2.72 -0.28 11.96
C GLU A 26 2.58 -1.58 11.14
N ILE A 27 1.37 -1.88 10.66
CA ILE A 27 1.11 -3.06 9.82
C ILE A 27 2.00 -3.04 8.57
N LEU A 28 2.14 -1.88 7.94
CA LEU A 28 2.92 -1.70 6.73
C LEU A 28 4.43 -1.83 6.99
N ALA A 29 4.93 -1.26 8.08
CA ALA A 29 6.32 -1.42 8.51
C ALA A 29 6.68 -2.90 8.79
N GLN A 30 5.80 -3.62 9.48
CA GLN A 30 5.98 -5.04 9.75
C GLN A 30 6.00 -5.87 8.46
N ARG A 31 5.12 -5.57 7.50
CA ARG A 31 5.09 -6.25 6.18
C ARG A 31 6.37 -5.98 5.39
N GLU A 32 6.86 -4.74 5.40
CA GLU A 32 8.12 -4.42 4.76
C GLU A 32 9.28 -5.23 5.32
N ALA A 33 9.41 -5.28 6.65
CA ALA A 33 10.45 -6.06 7.32
C ALA A 33 10.35 -7.55 6.97
N LEU A 34 9.14 -8.12 7.00
CA LEU A 34 8.89 -9.52 6.66
C LEU A 34 9.32 -9.83 5.23
N TYR A 35 8.90 -9.00 4.27
CA TYR A 35 9.22 -9.20 2.85
C TYR A 35 10.72 -9.05 2.58
N ARG A 36 11.38 -8.08 3.21
CA ARG A 36 12.84 -7.92 3.12
C ARG A 36 13.57 -9.16 3.63
N ARG A 37 13.15 -9.69 4.79
CA ARG A 37 13.74 -10.91 5.38
C ARG A 37 13.52 -12.13 4.50
N ALA A 38 12.30 -12.30 3.97
CA ALA A 38 11.95 -13.40 3.07
C ALA A 38 12.76 -13.35 1.76
N ARG A 39 12.96 -12.15 1.20
CA ARG A 39 13.80 -11.97 0.00
C ARG A 39 15.27 -12.26 0.27
N GLN A 40 15.78 -11.88 1.44
CA GLN A 40 17.16 -12.21 1.82
C GLN A 40 17.37 -13.71 2.01
N ALA A 41 16.36 -14.42 2.52
CA ALA A 41 16.45 -15.85 2.79
C ALA A 41 16.45 -16.71 1.50
N GLN A 42 15.67 -16.32 0.49
CA GLN A 42 15.52 -17.08 -0.76
C GLN A 42 15.47 -16.14 -1.97
N PRO A 43 16.58 -15.45 -2.30
CA PRO A 43 16.61 -14.46 -3.37
C PRO A 43 16.22 -15.03 -4.74
N GLU A 44 16.49 -16.31 -5.01
CA GLU A 44 16.16 -17.01 -6.25
C GLU A 44 14.65 -17.09 -6.54
N ARG A 45 13.80 -16.99 -5.50
CA ARG A 45 12.34 -16.97 -5.64
C ARG A 45 11.83 -15.61 -6.15
N TRP A 46 12.65 -14.56 -6.10
CA TRP A 46 12.24 -13.19 -6.37
C TRP A 46 12.85 -12.71 -7.69
N SER A 47 12.01 -12.42 -8.68
CA SER A 47 12.45 -11.83 -9.95
C SER A 47 12.88 -10.36 -9.83
N GLY A 48 12.60 -9.70 -8.71
CA GLY A 48 12.89 -8.27 -8.54
C GLY A 48 12.80 -7.77 -7.10
N SER A 49 12.40 -6.51 -6.95
CA SER A 49 12.17 -5.88 -5.66
C SER A 49 10.95 -6.48 -4.95
N THR A 50 10.90 -6.34 -3.63
CA THR A 50 9.70 -6.69 -2.87
C THR A 50 8.57 -5.73 -3.23
N ARG A 51 7.33 -6.14 -2.91
CA ARG A 51 6.18 -5.25 -2.99
C ARG A 51 6.42 -3.98 -2.17
N ASP A 52 5.98 -2.84 -2.70
CA ASP A 52 6.03 -1.55 -2.00
C ASP A 52 5.01 -1.54 -0.85
N TRP A 53 5.56 -1.53 0.37
CA TRP A 53 4.82 -1.45 1.62
C TRP A 53 4.95 -0.09 2.32
N LEU A 54 5.50 0.93 1.67
CA LEU A 54 5.60 2.28 2.27
C LEU A 54 4.21 2.85 2.63
N HIS A 55 4.13 3.64 3.69
CA HIS A 55 2.86 4.32 4.01
C HIS A 55 2.49 5.31 2.88
N ILE A 56 1.21 5.40 2.55
CA ILE A 56 0.70 6.41 1.62
C ILE A 56 0.19 7.55 2.49
N ASP A 57 0.72 8.77 2.39
CA ASP A 57 0.31 9.84 3.32
C ASP A 57 -1.12 10.34 3.06
N VAL A 58 -1.50 10.47 1.79
CA VAL A 58 -2.79 11.04 1.37
C VAL A 58 -3.54 10.06 0.47
N VAL A 59 -4.76 9.72 0.86
CA VAL A 59 -5.68 8.88 0.09
C VAL A 59 -6.99 9.66 -0.12
N ARG A 60 -7.48 9.73 -1.35
CA ARG A 60 -8.75 10.39 -1.69
C ARG A 60 -9.81 9.34 -2.05
N LEU A 61 -10.94 9.35 -1.33
CA LEU A 61 -11.99 8.32 -1.45
C LEU A 61 -12.88 8.51 -2.70
N ASN A 62 -12.93 9.72 -3.25
CA ASN A 62 -13.56 10.05 -4.52
C ASN A 62 -12.76 11.20 -5.12
N PRO A 63 -11.98 11.02 -6.19
CA PRO A 63 -11.50 12.18 -6.92
C PRO A 63 -12.74 12.95 -7.41
N ASP A 64 -12.74 14.28 -7.23
CA ASP A 64 -13.76 15.12 -7.85
C ASP A 64 -13.88 14.70 -9.33
N LYS A 65 -15.11 14.58 -9.84
CA LYS A 65 -15.38 14.28 -11.26
C LYS A 65 -15.00 15.49 -12.14
N ALA A 66 -13.79 15.98 -12.02
CA ALA A 66 -13.18 17.02 -12.83
C ALA A 66 -11.91 16.44 -13.46
N GLY A 67 -12.11 15.58 -14.47
CA GLY A 67 -11.12 15.27 -15.51
C GLY A 67 -9.85 14.57 -15.03
N ALA A 68 -9.78 13.25 -15.29
CA ALA A 68 -8.51 12.55 -15.39
C ALA A 68 -7.62 13.23 -16.45
N LYS A 69 -6.75 14.15 -16.04
CA LYS A 69 -5.59 14.54 -16.83
C LYS A 69 -4.40 13.71 -16.36
N LYS A 70 -3.93 12.84 -17.25
CA LYS A 70 -2.62 12.19 -17.15
C LYS A 70 -1.59 13.27 -16.87
N LEU A 71 -0.83 13.11 -15.79
CA LEU A 71 0.43 13.82 -15.62
C LEU A 71 1.38 13.22 -16.66
N GLU A 72 1.63 13.94 -17.75
CA GLU A 72 2.67 13.57 -18.70
C GLU A 72 4.04 13.80 -18.07
N SER A 73 4.92 12.81 -18.19
CA SER A 73 6.31 12.88 -17.80
C SER A 73 7.07 13.83 -18.73
N ALA A 74 7.76 14.81 -18.16
CA ALA A 74 8.67 15.70 -18.87
C ALA A 74 9.86 14.92 -19.46
N ALA A 75 10.26 15.30 -20.67
CA ALA A 75 11.51 14.92 -21.33
C ALA A 75 12.67 15.80 -20.86
#